data_AF-A0A4Q4JBF1-F1
#
_entry.id   AF-A0A4Q4JBF1-F1
#
_cell.length_a   1.000
_cell.length_b   1.000
_cell.length_c   1.000
_cell.angle_alpha   90.00
_cell.angle_beta   90.00
_cell.angle_gamma   90.00
#
_symmetry.space_group_name_H-M   'P 1'
#
loop_
_entity.id
_entity.type
_entity.pdbx_description
1 polymer ?
#
loop_
_entity_poly.entity_id
_entity_poly.type
_entity_poly.pdbx_seq_one_letter_code
_entity_poly.pdbx_strand_id
1 'polypeptide(L)'
;MSEPFPPQKEAESRDDAPAAPSRRQLLMGGAVAASAIISIRPALANTAASVLNCTIPVPDQGRAGNYIAANGQVVPAGTQGAFPAGKSFSGEQVRQAMRGGRLPGTGYEQNQAYLNYIRRLQSGTSGFTCYASLQMPR
;
A
#
# COMPACT_ATOMS: atom_id res chain seq x y z
N MET A 1 43.78 -42.86 2.72
CA MET A 1 42.40 -42.35 2.74
C MET A 1 41.69 -42.89 3.97
N SER A 2 40.77 -42.08 4.52
CA SER A 2 39.76 -42.40 5.55
C SER A 2 40.06 -41.94 6.99
N GLU A 3 39.07 -41.23 7.50
CA GLU A 3 39.03 -40.23 8.59
C GLU A 3 39.08 -40.79 10.01
N PRO A 4 39.34 -39.94 11.01
CA PRO A 4 38.76 -40.11 12.34
C PRO A 4 37.61 -39.11 12.59
N PHE A 5 36.48 -39.70 12.98
CA PHE A 5 35.27 -39.09 13.57
C PHE A 5 35.57 -38.14 14.75
N PRO A 6 34.68 -37.15 15.03
CA PRO A 6 34.85 -36.23 16.15
C PRO A 6 34.20 -36.78 17.43
N PRO A 7 34.71 -36.46 18.64
CA PRO A 7 33.91 -36.53 19.84
C PRO A 7 33.11 -35.24 20.05
N GLN A 8 31.88 -35.46 20.53
CA GLN A 8 30.82 -34.49 20.73
C GLN A 8 31.10 -33.57 21.92
N LYS A 9 30.58 -32.35 21.81
CA LYS A 9 30.67 -31.28 22.80
C LYS A 9 29.51 -31.42 23.79
N GLU A 10 29.80 -31.86 25.01
CA GLU A 10 28.90 -31.68 26.15
C GLU A 10 28.95 -30.23 26.63
N ALA A 11 27.77 -29.68 26.85
CA ALA A 11 27.55 -28.35 27.38
C ALA A 11 27.69 -28.37 28.90
N GLU A 12 28.34 -27.36 29.47
CA GLU A 12 27.93 -26.86 30.78
C GLU A 12 28.14 -25.35 30.82
N SER A 13 27.02 -24.64 30.92
CA SER A 13 26.95 -23.23 31.31
C SER A 13 27.17 -23.12 32.81
N ARG A 14 28.03 -22.21 33.27
CA ARG A 14 27.85 -21.53 34.55
C ARG A 14 28.29 -20.06 34.49
N ASP A 15 27.52 -19.30 35.23
CA ASP A 15 27.28 -17.87 35.30
C ASP A 15 28.45 -16.99 35.79
N ASP A 16 28.48 -15.77 35.23
CA ASP A 16 28.68 -14.45 35.85
C ASP A 16 29.89 -14.12 36.77
N ALA A 17 30.87 -13.41 36.18
CA ALA A 17 31.48 -12.18 36.73
C ALA A 17 32.31 -11.50 35.59
N PRO A 18 32.25 -10.17 35.39
CA PRO A 18 32.95 -9.52 34.29
C PRO A 18 34.45 -9.42 34.61
N ALA A 19 35.22 -10.41 34.17
CA ALA A 19 36.67 -10.30 34.12
C ALA A 19 37.04 -9.14 33.19
N ALA A 20 37.74 -8.13 33.72
CA ALA A 20 38.24 -7.02 32.93
C ALA A 20 38.99 -7.56 31.70
N PRO A 21 38.58 -7.17 30.47
CA PRO A 21 39.07 -7.83 29.27
C PRO A 21 40.56 -7.54 29.09
N SER A 22 41.37 -8.60 29.16
CA SER A 22 42.77 -8.58 28.78
C SER A 22 42.89 -8.13 27.32
N ARG A 23 43.82 -7.21 27.02
CA ARG A 23 44.08 -6.67 25.66
C ARG A 23 44.27 -7.77 24.61
N ARG A 24 44.66 -8.98 25.01
CA ARG A 24 44.86 -10.13 24.14
C ARG A 24 43.54 -10.85 23.74
N GLN A 25 42.48 -10.75 24.54
CA GLN A 25 41.16 -11.32 24.26
C GLN A 25 40.34 -10.45 23.30
N LEU A 26 40.51 -9.12 23.35
CA LEU A 26 39.88 -8.19 22.40
C LEU A 26 40.38 -8.39 20.95
N LEU A 27 41.59 -8.93 20.76
CA LEU A 27 42.15 -9.26 19.45
C LEU A 27 41.62 -10.58 18.86
N MET A 28 40.98 -11.44 19.66
CA MET A 28 40.37 -12.70 19.20
C MET A 28 38.87 -12.61 18.94
N GLY A 29 38.21 -11.52 19.36
CA GLY A 29 36.79 -11.25 19.09
C GLY A 29 36.51 -10.56 17.75
N GLY A 30 37.50 -10.48 16.85
CA GLY A 30 37.44 -9.77 15.57
C GLY A 30 36.61 -10.45 14.48
N ALA A 31 35.50 -11.12 14.82
CA ALA A 31 34.52 -11.54 13.84
C ALA A 31 33.52 -10.39 13.66
N VAL A 32 33.91 -9.41 12.84
CA VAL A 32 33.00 -8.37 12.36
C VAL A 32 31.94 -9.08 11.51
N ALA A 33 30.72 -9.21 12.04
CA ALA A 33 29.59 -9.65 11.24
C ALA A 33 29.40 -8.62 10.11
N ALA A 34 29.78 -8.98 8.90
CA ALA A 34 29.54 -8.16 7.72
C ALA A 34 28.03 -8.10 7.49
N SER A 35 27.36 -7.09 8.03
CA SER A 35 25.98 -6.79 7.69
C SER A 35 25.96 -6.35 6.23
N ALA A 36 25.56 -7.24 5.33
CA ALA A 36 25.32 -6.88 3.94
C ALA A 36 24.14 -5.91 3.90
N ILE A 37 24.44 -4.61 3.73
CA ILE A 37 23.42 -3.63 3.40
C ILE A 37 23.04 -3.87 1.94
N ILE A 38 21.95 -4.60 1.73
CA ILE A 38 21.37 -4.77 0.40
C ILE A 38 20.74 -3.43 0.03
N SER A 39 21.43 -2.66 -0.80
CA SER A 39 20.85 -1.47 -1.43
C SER A 39 19.87 -1.92 -2.50
N ILE A 40 18.61 -2.10 -2.11
CA ILE A 40 17.52 -2.23 -3.07
C ILE A 40 17.30 -0.82 -3.60
N ARG A 41 17.86 -0.51 -4.77
CA ARG A 41 17.31 0.59 -5.57
C ARG A 41 15.97 0.08 -6.07
N PRO A 42 14.84 0.60 -5.57
CA PRO A 42 13.58 0.31 -6.23
C PRO A 42 13.76 0.87 -7.62
N ALA A 43 13.74 0.01 -8.64
CA ALA A 43 13.59 0.49 -10.00
C ALA A 43 12.20 1.16 -10.03
N LEU A 44 12.17 2.48 -9.84
CA LEU A 44 11.00 3.34 -10.06
C LEU A 44 10.56 3.33 -11.55
N ALA A 45 11.02 2.36 -12.33
CA ALA A 45 10.73 2.23 -13.74
C ALA A 45 9.32 1.68 -14.02
N ASN A 46 8.53 1.27 -13.01
CA ASN A 46 7.17 0.77 -13.28
C ASN A 46 6.08 1.06 -12.23
N THR A 47 6.35 1.81 -11.15
CA THR A 47 5.26 2.21 -10.22
C THR A 47 4.29 3.21 -10.88
N ALA A 48 4.79 4.01 -11.82
CA ALA A 48 4.00 4.97 -12.60
C ALA A 48 2.95 4.34 -13.54
N ALA A 49 3.15 3.09 -13.97
CA ALA A 49 2.20 2.34 -14.81
C ALA A 49 1.13 1.61 -13.97
N SER A 50 1.46 1.22 -12.73
CA SER A 50 0.52 0.60 -11.80
C SER A 50 -0.54 1.59 -11.27
N VAL A 51 -0.19 2.87 -11.14
CA VAL A 51 -1.12 3.95 -10.80
C VAL A 51 -2.23 4.15 -11.85
N LEU A 52 -2.00 3.76 -13.10
CA LEU A 52 -3.02 3.86 -14.14
C LEU A 52 -4.01 2.69 -14.03
N ASN A 53 -3.48 1.47 -13.88
CA ASN A 53 -4.24 0.23 -13.64
C ASN A 53 -4.89 0.14 -12.25
N CYS A 54 -4.79 1.21 -11.47
CA CYS A 54 -5.73 1.66 -10.46
C CYS A 54 -7.18 1.21 -10.59
N THR A 55 -7.82 0.62 -9.57
CA THR A 55 -9.29 0.59 -9.50
C THR A 55 -9.79 1.39 -8.30
N ILE A 56 -10.74 2.31 -8.54
CA ILE A 56 -11.39 3.13 -7.52
C ILE A 56 -12.83 2.62 -7.35
N PRO A 57 -13.18 2.01 -6.21
CA PRO A 57 -14.55 1.62 -5.92
C PRO A 57 -15.40 2.85 -5.58
N VAL A 58 -16.62 2.89 -6.09
CA VAL A 58 -17.61 3.92 -5.76
C VAL A 58 -18.86 3.24 -5.23
N PRO A 59 -19.12 3.30 -3.91
CA PRO A 59 -18.30 3.75 -2.81
C PRO A 59 -17.26 2.71 -2.39
N ASP A 60 -16.37 3.15 -1.50
CA ASP A 60 -15.47 2.33 -0.70
C ASP A 60 -16.13 1.05 -0.14
N GLN A 61 -15.34 -0.03 -0.05
CA GLN A 61 -15.80 -1.35 0.40
C GLN A 61 -16.50 -1.32 1.76
N GLY A 62 -16.05 -0.50 2.71
CA GLY A 62 -16.68 -0.35 4.03
C GLY A 62 -18.04 0.35 3.99
N ARG A 63 -18.44 0.87 2.83
CA ARG A 63 -19.73 1.55 2.59
C ARG A 63 -20.51 0.92 1.44
N ALA A 64 -20.13 -0.28 1.01
CA ALA A 64 -20.86 -1.06 0.02
C ALA A 64 -22.33 -1.24 0.46
N GLY A 65 -23.28 -1.04 -0.46
CA GLY A 65 -24.73 -1.10 -0.19
C GLY A 65 -25.42 0.23 0.10
N ASN A 66 -24.65 1.31 0.31
CA ASN A 66 -25.21 2.67 0.40
C ASN A 66 -25.44 3.29 -0.98
N TYR A 67 -25.86 4.54 -1.07
CA TYR A 67 -26.06 5.29 -2.31
C TYR A 67 -25.21 6.55 -2.31
N ILE A 68 -24.98 7.15 -3.48
CA ILE A 68 -24.21 8.39 -3.63
C ILE A 68 -25.17 9.53 -3.99
N ALA A 69 -25.29 10.52 -3.11
CA ALA A 69 -26.04 11.74 -3.39
C ALA A 69 -25.33 12.59 -4.47
N ALA A 70 -26.04 13.52 -5.09
CA ALA A 70 -25.50 14.42 -6.12
C ALA A 70 -24.25 15.20 -5.66
N ASN A 71 -24.15 15.51 -4.36
CA ASN A 71 -22.99 16.17 -3.76
C ASN A 71 -21.80 15.23 -3.49
N GLY A 72 -21.90 13.94 -3.82
CA GLY A 72 -20.88 12.93 -3.58
C GLY A 72 -20.84 12.38 -2.15
N GLN A 73 -21.83 12.66 -1.29
CA GLN A 73 -21.94 12.01 0.01
C GLN A 73 -22.55 10.62 -0.10
N VAL A 74 -22.11 9.74 0.79
CA VAL A 74 -22.70 8.42 0.96
C VAL A 74 -23.95 8.56 1.82
N VAL A 75 -25.08 8.11 1.31
CA VAL A 75 -26.41 8.21 1.94
C VAL A 75 -27.10 6.84 1.94
N PRO A 76 -28.08 6.60 2.83
CA PRO A 76 -28.86 5.37 2.81
C PRO A 76 -29.64 5.19 1.50
N ALA A 77 -29.95 3.93 1.19
CA ALA A 77 -30.85 3.58 0.08
C ALA A 77 -32.22 4.25 0.24
N GLY A 78 -32.80 4.71 -0.87
CA GLY A 78 -34.10 5.40 -0.87
C GLY A 78 -34.03 6.93 -0.71
N THR A 79 -32.83 7.50 -0.56
CA THR A 79 -32.65 8.96 -0.58
C THR A 79 -32.95 9.51 -1.98
N GLN A 80 -33.84 10.51 -2.07
CA GLN A 80 -34.24 11.11 -3.34
C GLN A 80 -33.02 11.74 -4.07
N GLY A 81 -32.88 11.45 -5.37
CA GLY A 81 -31.77 11.97 -6.17
C GLY A 81 -30.40 11.33 -5.86
N ALA A 82 -30.38 10.22 -5.12
CA ALA A 82 -29.16 9.44 -4.90
C ALA A 82 -29.03 8.31 -5.93
N PHE A 83 -27.79 8.04 -6.33
CA PHE A 83 -27.45 7.03 -7.34
C PHE A 83 -26.93 5.76 -6.66
N PRO A 84 -27.21 4.57 -7.22
CA PRO A 84 -26.78 3.31 -6.63
C PRO A 84 -25.24 3.22 -6.55
N ALA A 85 -24.75 2.63 -5.47
CA ALA A 85 -23.36 2.24 -5.27
C ALA A 85 -22.97 0.96 -6.01
N GLY A 86 -21.66 0.67 -6.06
CA GLY A 86 -21.13 -0.66 -6.39
C GLY A 86 -20.44 -0.74 -7.74
N LYS A 87 -20.15 0.40 -8.37
CA LYS A 87 -19.35 0.46 -9.60
C LYS A 87 -17.91 0.78 -9.23
N SER A 88 -16.99 0.02 -9.82
CA SER A 88 -15.57 0.29 -9.74
C SER A 88 -15.07 0.86 -11.06
N PHE A 89 -14.29 1.93 -11.00
CA PHE A 89 -13.75 2.61 -12.19
C PHE A 89 -12.23 2.51 -12.22
N SER A 90 -11.65 2.42 -13.41
CA SER A 90 -10.19 2.44 -13.53
C SER A 90 -9.63 3.84 -13.30
N GLY A 91 -8.35 3.91 -12.91
CA GLY A 91 -7.63 5.16 -12.76
C GLY A 91 -7.61 5.98 -14.04
N GLU A 92 -7.52 5.34 -15.21
CA GLU A 92 -7.61 6.05 -16.50
C GLU A 92 -8.98 6.65 -16.75
N GLN A 93 -10.04 5.89 -16.48
CA GLN A 93 -11.43 6.34 -16.64
C GLN A 93 -11.71 7.56 -15.75
N VAL A 94 -11.26 7.49 -14.49
CA VAL A 94 -11.40 8.60 -13.53
C VAL A 94 -10.57 9.79 -13.97
N ARG A 95 -9.34 9.60 -14.43
CA ARG A 95 -8.51 10.70 -14.95
C ARG A 95 -9.15 11.38 -16.15
N GLN A 96 -9.64 10.60 -17.12
CA GLN A 96 -10.31 11.12 -18.30
C GLN A 96 -11.57 11.89 -17.90
N ALA A 97 -12.36 11.35 -16.97
CA ALA A 97 -13.57 12.00 -16.47
C ALA A 97 -13.26 13.31 -15.72
N MET A 98 -12.17 13.34 -14.93
CA MET A 98 -11.70 14.56 -14.25
C MET A 98 -11.20 15.64 -15.22
N ARG A 99 -10.77 15.27 -16.43
CA ARG A 99 -10.37 16.20 -17.51
C ARG A 99 -11.55 16.70 -18.36
N GLY A 100 -12.80 16.37 -17.98
CA GLY A 100 -14.01 16.75 -18.71
C GLY A 100 -14.70 15.61 -19.46
N GLY A 101 -14.20 14.37 -19.32
CA GLY A 101 -14.88 13.18 -19.82
C GLY A 101 -16.03 12.71 -18.92
N ARG A 102 -16.52 11.50 -19.18
CA ARG A 102 -17.54 10.81 -18.36
C ARG A 102 -17.08 9.41 -17.99
N LEU A 103 -17.50 8.97 -16.81
CA LEU A 103 -17.31 7.59 -16.37
C LEU A 103 -18.17 6.63 -17.23
N PRO A 104 -17.65 5.44 -17.58
CA PRO A 104 -18.35 4.50 -18.45
C PRO A 104 -19.63 3.99 -17.78
N GLY A 105 -20.71 3.88 -18.57
CA GLY A 105 -21.99 3.37 -18.08
C GLY A 105 -22.66 4.25 -17.02
N THR A 106 -22.34 5.55 -16.99
CA THR A 106 -22.98 6.53 -16.11
C THR A 106 -23.74 7.59 -16.90
N GLY A 107 -24.90 8.01 -16.37
CA GLY A 107 -25.64 9.19 -16.85
C GLY A 107 -24.96 10.50 -16.44
N TYR A 108 -25.44 11.64 -16.94
CA TYR A 108 -24.83 12.95 -16.65
C TYR A 108 -24.78 13.28 -15.15
N GLU A 109 -25.93 13.21 -14.47
CA GLU A 109 -26.05 13.52 -13.04
C GLU A 109 -25.31 12.49 -12.17
N GLN A 110 -25.38 11.21 -12.55
CA GLN A 110 -24.67 10.13 -11.89
C GLN A 110 -23.15 10.30 -11.99
N ASN A 111 -22.65 10.69 -13.17
CA ASN A 111 -21.24 10.98 -13.38
C ASN A 111 -20.79 12.12 -12.45
N GLN A 112 -21.57 13.20 -12.35
CA GLN A 112 -21.24 14.29 -11.43
C GLN A 112 -21.22 13.84 -9.96
N ALA A 113 -22.22 13.05 -9.54
CA ALA A 113 -22.31 12.51 -8.18
C ALA A 113 -21.07 11.64 -7.84
N TYR A 114 -20.68 10.75 -8.75
CA TYR A 114 -19.52 9.88 -8.57
C TYR A 114 -18.20 10.65 -8.60
N LEU A 115 -18.06 11.64 -9.47
CA LEU A 115 -16.88 12.51 -9.47
C LEU A 115 -16.78 13.34 -8.20
N ASN A 116 -17.92 13.84 -7.68
CA ASN A 116 -17.96 14.53 -6.39
C ASN A 116 -17.55 13.60 -5.24
N TYR A 117 -17.97 12.33 -5.28
CA TYR A 117 -17.53 11.32 -4.31
C TYR A 117 -16.02 11.08 -4.39
N ILE A 118 -15.48 10.86 -5.59
CA ILE A 118 -14.05 10.59 -5.82
C ILE A 118 -13.18 11.77 -5.34
N ARG A 119 -13.58 13.01 -5.63
CA ARG A 119 -12.87 14.22 -5.15
C ARG A 119 -12.82 14.34 -3.63
N ARG A 120 -13.75 13.68 -2.94
CA ARG A 120 -13.90 13.69 -1.48
C ARG A 120 -13.28 12.48 -0.80
N LEU A 121 -12.68 11.54 -1.54
CA LEU A 121 -11.97 10.41 -0.95
C LEU A 121 -10.94 10.92 0.06
N GLN A 122 -10.98 10.34 1.25
CA GLN A 122 -10.09 10.71 2.36
C GLN A 122 -8.95 9.70 2.48
N SER A 123 -7.84 10.11 3.09
CA SER A 123 -6.77 9.18 3.44
C SER A 123 -7.31 8.01 4.28
N GLY A 124 -6.95 6.79 3.89
CA GLY A 124 -7.44 5.56 4.52
C GLY A 124 -8.69 4.95 3.87
N THR A 125 -9.32 5.60 2.89
CA THR A 125 -10.38 4.99 2.07
C THR A 125 -9.80 4.28 0.84
N SER A 126 -10.37 3.14 0.47
CA SER A 126 -10.07 2.40 -0.76
C SER A 126 -10.27 3.30 -1.98
N GLY A 127 -9.27 3.30 -2.86
CA GLY A 127 -9.22 4.18 -4.03
C GLY A 127 -8.61 5.56 -3.77
N PHE A 128 -8.43 6.02 -2.52
CA PHE A 128 -7.77 7.31 -2.25
C PHE A 128 -6.33 7.35 -2.76
N THR A 129 -5.55 6.31 -2.49
CA THR A 129 -4.15 6.21 -2.96
C THR A 129 -4.07 6.26 -4.48
N CYS A 130 -5.04 5.64 -5.15
CA CYS A 130 -5.17 5.72 -6.60
C CYS A 130 -5.46 7.15 -7.06
N TYR A 131 -6.50 7.77 -6.49
CA TYR A 131 -6.92 9.11 -6.83
C TYR A 131 -5.84 10.16 -6.56
N ALA A 132 -5.16 10.10 -5.42
CA ALA A 132 -4.03 10.97 -5.07
C ALA A 132 -2.91 10.86 -6.11
N SER A 133 -2.67 9.66 -6.62
CA SER A 133 -1.67 9.43 -7.64
C SER A 133 -2.06 9.97 -9.03
N LEU A 134 -3.35 10.22 -9.28
CA LEU A 134 -3.83 10.92 -10.48
C LEU A 134 -3.63 12.45 -10.40
N GLN A 135 -3.51 13.00 -9.20
CA GLN A 135 -3.34 14.44 -8.98
C GLN A 135 -1.88 14.90 -9.12
N MET A 136 -0.92 13.99 -9.04
CA MET A 136 0.49 14.33 -9.26
C MET A 136 0.69 14.75 -10.72
N PRO A 137 1.13 16.00 -10.98
CA PRO A 137 1.55 16.41 -12.31
C PRO A 137 2.72 15.52 -12.75
N ARG A 138 2.64 15.01 -13.97
CA ARG A 138 3.78 14.37 -14.65
C ARG A 138 4.50 15.43 -15.46
#